data_AF-A0A2D7TLY2-F1
#
_entry.id   AF-A0A2D7TLY2-F1
#
_cell.length_a   1.000
_cell.length_b   1.000
_cell.length_c   1.000
_cell.angle_alpha   90.00
_cell.angle_beta   90.00
_cell.angle_gamma   90.00
#
_symmetry.space_group_name_H-M   'P 1'
#
loop_
_entity.id
_entity.type
_entity.pdbx_description
1 polymer ?
#
loop_
_entity_poly.entity_id
_entity_poly.type
_entity_poly.pdbx_seq_one_letter_code
_entity_poly.pdbx_strand_id
1 'polypeptide(L)'
;MSVSRRTFLTGALATTVYMSLWSIDPAKAKINAGSKKEDKELLMKMVRTLYPHDRFPDGPYIRTTDDVINKGNSSPENAIMLQEGIDQLKSDNFSKLDMEESTKYLNKMGRTAFFEHVRGTTTVTLYNDKEVWELLGYEGYSSDQGGYVNRGFNDLDWLPEPRIEEHPDLAAFLSESPTKFAEIKKMIANELN
;
A
#
# COMPACT_ATOMS: atom_id res chain seq x y z
N MET A 1 30.18 -63.03 28.40
CA MET A 1 29.29 -61.91 28.01
C MET A 1 28.99 -62.03 26.53
N SER A 2 27.77 -62.42 26.15
CA SER A 2 27.36 -62.43 24.74
C SER A 2 26.81 -61.06 24.37
N VAL A 3 27.50 -60.36 23.47
CA VAL A 3 27.04 -59.08 22.95
C VAL A 3 26.04 -59.35 21.82
N SER A 4 24.80 -58.84 21.97
CA SER A 4 23.73 -59.03 20.99
C SER A 4 23.95 -58.17 19.76
N ARG A 5 23.96 -58.82 18.58
CA ARG A 5 24.17 -58.19 17.26
C ARG A 5 23.10 -57.13 16.91
N ARG A 6 21.93 -57.16 17.57
CA ARG A 6 20.83 -56.20 17.33
C ARG A 6 21.10 -54.82 17.94
N THR A 7 21.84 -54.75 19.04
CA THR A 7 22.18 -53.47 19.70
C THR A 7 23.23 -52.68 18.92
N PHE A 8 23.99 -53.35 18.05
CA PHE A 8 25.04 -52.72 17.23
C PHE A 8 24.48 -52.02 15.98
N LEU A 9 23.40 -52.56 15.39
CA LEU A 9 22.75 -51.96 14.22
C LEU A 9 21.88 -50.74 14.56
N THR A 10 21.31 -50.68 15.77
CA THR A 10 20.57 -49.49 16.23
C THR A 10 21.50 -48.35 16.64
N GLY A 11 22.74 -48.64 17.06
CA GLY A 11 23.74 -47.62 17.41
C GLY A 11 24.35 -46.88 16.22
N ALA A 12 24.39 -47.50 15.03
CA ALA A 12 25.07 -46.93 13.86
C ALA A 12 24.25 -45.91 13.06
N LEU A 13 22.93 -45.84 13.27
CA LEU A 13 22.04 -44.90 12.55
C LEU A 13 21.84 -43.56 13.27
N ALA A 14 22.09 -43.49 14.59
CA ALA A 14 21.83 -42.27 15.36
C ALA A 14 22.94 -41.19 15.21
N THR A 15 24.16 -41.58 14.84
CA THR A 15 25.32 -40.65 14.79
C THR A 15 25.48 -39.92 13.46
N THR A 16 24.87 -40.39 12.37
CA THR A 16 24.99 -39.72 11.05
C THR A 16 24.12 -38.47 10.93
N VAL A 17 23.02 -38.37 11.68
CA VAL A 17 22.10 -37.21 11.63
C VAL A 17 22.64 -36.02 12.43
N TYR A 18 23.42 -36.25 13.48
CA TYR A 18 23.95 -35.13 14.29
C TYR A 18 25.06 -34.33 13.57
N MET A 19 25.81 -34.94 12.67
CA MET A 19 26.87 -34.23 11.91
C MET A 19 26.32 -33.33 10.80
N SER A 20 25.13 -33.61 10.25
CA SER A 20 24.55 -32.76 9.20
C SER A 20 23.96 -31.45 9.73
N LEU A 21 23.66 -31.37 11.03
CA LEU A 21 23.10 -30.16 11.67
C LEU A 21 24.14 -29.06 11.89
N TRP A 22 25.42 -29.38 12.05
CA TRP A 22 26.50 -28.39 12.23
C TRP A 22 26.93 -27.72 10.92
N SER A 23 26.59 -28.31 9.77
CA SER A 23 26.85 -27.74 8.44
C SER A 23 25.74 -26.81 7.96
N ILE A 24 24.63 -26.72 8.70
CA ILE A 24 23.63 -25.67 8.50
C ILE A 24 24.22 -24.42 9.14
N ASP A 25 24.74 -23.53 8.31
CA ASP A 25 25.06 -22.18 8.72
C ASP A 25 23.74 -21.40 8.77
N PRO A 26 23.13 -21.19 9.96
CA PRO A 26 21.88 -20.46 10.07
C PRO A 26 22.02 -19.01 9.55
N ALA A 27 23.25 -18.47 9.48
CA ALA A 27 23.51 -17.16 8.91
C ALA A 27 23.50 -17.15 7.36
N LYS A 28 23.55 -18.32 6.70
CA LYS A 28 23.44 -18.47 5.23
C LYS A 28 22.09 -18.96 4.74
N ALA A 29 21.19 -19.36 5.63
CA ALA A 29 19.81 -19.67 5.26
C ALA A 29 19.07 -18.36 4.91
N LYS A 30 19.19 -17.93 3.65
CA LYS A 30 18.46 -16.76 3.15
C LYS A 30 16.96 -17.06 3.22
N ILE A 31 16.27 -16.45 4.18
CA ILE A 31 14.80 -16.47 4.23
C ILE A 31 14.29 -15.75 2.98
N ASN A 32 13.44 -16.43 2.21
CA ASN A 32 12.73 -15.85 1.09
C ASN A 32 11.22 -15.88 1.40
N ALA A 33 10.80 -14.87 2.15
CA ALA A 33 9.45 -14.74 2.67
C ALA A 33 8.45 -14.50 1.53
N GLY A 34 7.25 -15.06 1.62
CA GLY A 34 6.18 -14.82 0.65
C GLY A 34 6.38 -15.48 -0.72
N SER A 35 7.28 -16.44 -0.84
CA SER A 35 7.56 -17.15 -2.11
C SER A 35 6.49 -18.17 -2.51
N LYS A 36 5.65 -18.61 -1.56
CA LYS A 36 4.57 -19.59 -1.80
C LYS A 36 3.35 -18.91 -2.42
N LYS A 37 2.59 -19.66 -3.22
CA LYS A 37 1.37 -19.17 -3.88
C LYS A 37 0.34 -18.69 -2.85
N GLU A 38 0.16 -19.43 -1.77
CA GLU A 38 -0.79 -19.12 -0.71
C GLU A 38 -0.42 -17.82 0.01
N ASP A 39 0.87 -17.56 0.20
CA ASP A 39 1.37 -16.34 0.83
C ASP A 39 1.12 -15.12 -0.07
N LYS A 40 1.34 -15.28 -1.39
CA LYS A 40 1.03 -14.25 -2.38
C LYS A 40 -0.46 -13.91 -2.40
N GLU A 41 -1.33 -14.91 -2.42
CA GLU A 41 -2.78 -14.71 -2.39
C GLU A 41 -3.23 -14.02 -1.09
N LEU A 42 -2.64 -14.41 0.04
CA LEU A 42 -2.93 -13.80 1.34
C LEU A 42 -2.49 -12.33 1.42
N LEU A 43 -1.28 -12.03 0.94
CA LEU A 43 -0.78 -10.66 0.85
C LEU A 43 -1.59 -9.83 -0.14
N MET A 44 -1.93 -10.37 -1.31
CA MET A 44 -2.77 -9.68 -2.28
C MET A 44 -4.15 -9.34 -1.69
N LYS A 45 -4.74 -10.25 -0.90
CA LYS A 45 -5.96 -9.96 -0.14
C LYS A 45 -5.75 -8.79 0.80
N MET A 46 -4.67 -8.78 1.59
CA MET A 46 -4.35 -7.67 2.49
C MET A 46 -4.19 -6.34 1.75
N VAL A 47 -3.46 -6.33 0.62
CA VAL A 47 -3.30 -5.14 -0.24
C VAL A 47 -4.66 -4.62 -0.70
N ARG A 48 -5.55 -5.50 -1.19
CA ARG A 48 -6.93 -5.14 -1.59
C ARG A 48 -7.78 -4.66 -0.43
N THR A 49 -7.61 -5.21 0.77
CA THR A 49 -8.32 -4.71 1.97
C THR A 49 -7.87 -3.31 2.35
N LEU A 50 -6.57 -3.01 2.26
CA LEU A 50 -6.02 -1.69 2.60
C LEU A 50 -6.42 -0.60 1.59
N TYR A 51 -6.50 -0.96 0.30
CA TYR A 51 -6.82 -0.04 -0.78
C TYR A 51 -7.91 -0.63 -1.67
N PRO A 52 -9.17 -0.64 -1.22
CA PRO A 52 -10.27 -1.25 -1.95
C PRO A 52 -10.74 -0.35 -3.09
N HIS A 53 -10.36 -0.69 -4.33
CA HIS A 53 -10.85 -0.03 -5.53
C HIS A 53 -11.62 -1.01 -6.41
N ASP A 54 -12.94 -0.80 -6.55
CA ASP A 54 -13.84 -1.67 -7.32
C ASP A 54 -13.52 -1.69 -8.81
N ARG A 55 -13.05 -0.55 -9.35
CA ARG A 55 -12.73 -0.38 -10.78
C ARG A 55 -11.35 -0.93 -11.17
N PHE A 56 -10.49 -1.25 -10.19
CA PHE A 56 -9.12 -1.64 -10.49
C PHE A 56 -9.02 -3.15 -10.76
N PRO A 57 -8.46 -3.57 -11.91
CA PRO A 57 -8.27 -4.98 -12.23
C PRO A 57 -7.23 -5.62 -11.31
N ASP A 58 -7.07 -6.94 -11.37
CA ASP A 58 -6.11 -7.66 -10.53
C ASP A 58 -4.64 -7.32 -10.85
N GLY A 59 -4.33 -6.94 -12.08
CA GLY A 59 -2.96 -6.71 -12.56
C GLY A 59 -2.12 -5.80 -11.66
N PRO A 60 -2.57 -4.56 -11.36
CA PRO A 60 -1.86 -3.65 -10.45
C PRO A 60 -1.69 -4.20 -9.04
N TYR A 61 -2.66 -4.94 -8.51
CA TYR A 61 -2.56 -5.56 -7.19
C TYR A 61 -1.55 -6.72 -7.15
N ILE A 62 -1.47 -7.52 -8.22
CA ILE A 62 -0.46 -8.58 -8.35
C ILE A 62 0.94 -7.97 -8.35
N ARG A 63 1.19 -6.95 -9.20
CA ARG A 63 2.49 -6.26 -9.26
C ARG A 63 2.85 -5.59 -7.95
N THR A 64 1.88 -4.98 -7.28
CA THR A 64 2.05 -4.40 -5.94
C THR A 64 2.42 -5.46 -4.91
N THR A 65 1.76 -6.62 -4.94
CA THR A 65 2.05 -7.74 -4.04
C THR A 65 3.47 -8.27 -4.25
N ASP A 66 3.89 -8.41 -5.51
CA ASP A 66 5.27 -8.81 -5.83
C ASP A 66 6.29 -7.77 -5.33
N ASP A 67 6.01 -6.47 -5.43
CA ASP A 67 6.89 -5.43 -4.89
C ASP A 67 6.94 -5.40 -3.36
N VAL A 68 5.81 -5.65 -2.68
CA VAL A 68 5.78 -5.87 -1.21
C VAL A 68 6.71 -7.02 -0.82
N ILE A 69 6.67 -8.14 -1.54
CA ILE A 69 7.53 -9.30 -1.29
C ILE A 69 8.99 -8.95 -1.59
N ASN A 70 9.28 -8.31 -2.73
CA ASN A 70 10.63 -7.96 -3.13
C ASN A 70 11.29 -7.00 -2.13
N LYS A 71 10.59 -5.94 -1.72
CA LYS A 71 11.09 -4.99 -0.71
C LYS A 71 11.18 -5.63 0.67
N GLY A 72 10.27 -6.53 1.03
CA GLY A 72 10.36 -7.29 2.27
C GLY A 72 11.55 -8.23 2.30
N ASN A 73 12.02 -8.72 1.15
CA ASN A 73 13.22 -9.56 1.06
C ASN A 73 14.52 -8.77 0.77
N SER A 74 14.51 -7.44 0.92
CA SER A 74 15.67 -6.58 0.66
C SER A 74 16.81 -6.74 1.68
N SER A 75 16.49 -7.17 2.90
CA SER A 75 17.45 -7.53 3.95
C SER A 75 16.97 -8.73 4.76
N PRO A 76 17.86 -9.44 5.47
CA PRO A 76 17.46 -10.53 6.36
C PRO A 76 16.44 -10.11 7.43
N GLU A 77 16.60 -8.92 8.01
CA GLU A 77 15.71 -8.39 9.04
C GLU A 77 14.30 -8.13 8.49
N ASN A 78 14.22 -7.53 7.29
CA ASN A 78 12.95 -7.31 6.61
C ASN A 78 12.28 -8.63 6.22
N ALA A 79 13.07 -9.64 5.81
CA ALA A 79 12.54 -10.94 5.42
C ALA A 79 11.93 -11.67 6.62
N ILE A 80 12.55 -11.56 7.79
CA ILE A 80 12.00 -12.08 9.06
C ILE A 80 10.68 -11.35 9.39
N MET A 81 10.68 -10.02 9.38
CA MET A 81 9.47 -9.23 9.62
C MET A 81 8.32 -9.60 8.68
N LEU A 82 8.61 -9.78 7.39
CA LEU A 82 7.61 -10.18 6.39
C LEU A 82 7.09 -11.59 6.66
N GLN A 83 7.99 -12.54 6.97
CA GLN A 83 7.59 -13.92 7.25
C GLN A 83 6.72 -14.02 8.51
N GLU A 84 7.10 -13.33 9.60
CA GLU A 84 6.33 -13.26 10.83
C GLU A 84 4.93 -12.67 10.60
N GLY A 85 4.84 -11.60 9.81
CA GLY A 85 3.56 -11.00 9.43
C GLY A 85 2.67 -11.95 8.65
N ILE A 86 3.22 -12.65 7.65
CA ILE A 86 2.49 -13.67 6.88
C ILE A 86 1.99 -14.79 7.79
N ASP A 87 2.82 -15.27 8.73
CA ASP A 87 2.46 -16.37 9.61
C ASP A 87 1.39 -15.94 10.64
N GLN A 88 1.42 -14.70 11.12
CA GLN A 88 0.35 -14.11 11.92
C GLN A 88 -0.97 -14.09 11.15
N LEU A 89 -0.98 -13.61 9.91
CA LEU A 89 -2.18 -13.58 9.06
C LEU A 89 -2.75 -14.99 8.84
N LYS A 90 -1.90 -16.00 8.67
CA LYS A 90 -2.33 -17.40 8.53
C LYS A 90 -2.92 -17.95 9.81
N SER A 91 -2.25 -17.73 10.94
CA SER A 91 -2.71 -18.19 12.26
C SER A 91 -4.10 -17.65 12.57
N ASP A 92 -4.33 -16.38 12.23
CA ASP A 92 -5.61 -15.70 12.47
C ASP A 92 -6.67 -15.99 11.39
N ASN A 93 -6.41 -16.92 10.47
CA ASN A 93 -7.29 -17.27 9.35
C ASN A 93 -7.73 -16.05 8.52
N PHE A 94 -6.85 -15.06 8.33
CA PHE A 94 -7.17 -13.81 7.63
C PHE A 94 -7.75 -14.06 6.22
N SER A 95 -7.35 -15.13 5.53
CA SER A 95 -7.89 -15.52 4.23
C SER A 95 -9.40 -15.77 4.22
N LYS A 96 -10.00 -16.16 5.34
CA LYS A 96 -11.43 -16.51 5.45
C LYS A 96 -12.32 -15.36 5.90
N LEU A 97 -11.74 -14.29 6.45
CA LEU A 97 -12.49 -13.11 6.91
C LEU A 97 -13.20 -12.41 5.74
N ASP A 98 -14.38 -11.86 5.98
CA ASP A 98 -15.01 -10.96 5.01
C ASP A 98 -14.33 -9.57 5.00
N MET A 99 -14.79 -8.66 4.14
CA MET A 99 -14.16 -7.34 4.01
C MET A 99 -14.28 -6.49 5.29
N GLU A 100 -15.40 -6.57 6.02
CA GLU A 100 -15.62 -5.81 7.24
C GLU A 100 -14.73 -6.34 8.37
N GLU A 101 -14.68 -7.66 8.53
CA GLU A 101 -13.84 -8.36 9.48
C GLU A 101 -12.35 -8.13 9.19
N SER A 102 -11.93 -8.26 7.93
CA SER A 102 -10.56 -7.97 7.49
C SER A 102 -10.17 -6.53 7.80
N THR A 103 -11.06 -5.57 7.57
CA THR A 103 -10.81 -4.15 7.88
C THR A 103 -10.62 -3.94 9.38
N LYS A 104 -11.50 -4.49 10.22
CA LYS A 104 -11.38 -4.41 11.69
C LYS A 104 -10.10 -5.07 12.19
N TYR A 105 -9.75 -6.21 11.62
CA TYR A 105 -8.51 -6.93 11.94
C TYR A 105 -7.27 -6.09 11.62
N LEU A 106 -7.19 -5.55 10.40
CA LEU A 106 -6.06 -4.73 9.96
C LEU A 106 -5.97 -3.40 10.71
N ASN A 107 -7.09 -2.80 11.12
CA ASN A 107 -7.09 -1.62 11.96
C ASN A 107 -6.42 -1.90 13.33
N LYS A 108 -6.71 -3.04 13.95
CA LYS A 108 -6.05 -3.48 15.20
C LYS A 108 -4.56 -3.78 15.02
N MET A 109 -4.18 -4.34 13.87
CA MET A 109 -2.78 -4.61 13.50
C MET A 109 -2.01 -3.33 13.14
N GLY A 110 -2.72 -2.22 12.89
CA GLY A 110 -2.16 -0.97 12.39
C GLY A 110 -0.91 -0.53 13.14
N ARG A 111 0.02 0.12 12.42
CA ARG A 111 1.29 0.66 12.92
C ARG A 111 2.34 -0.37 13.34
N THR A 112 2.10 -1.66 13.16
CA THR A 112 3.18 -2.67 13.21
C THR A 112 4.14 -2.49 12.02
N ALA A 113 5.39 -2.95 12.15
CA ALA A 113 6.37 -2.84 11.07
C ALA A 113 5.92 -3.55 9.79
N PHE A 114 5.31 -4.73 9.93
CA PHE A 114 4.71 -5.47 8.81
C PHE A 114 3.56 -4.71 8.16
N PHE A 115 2.63 -4.17 8.95
CA PHE A 115 1.52 -3.39 8.42
C PHE A 115 2.02 -2.16 7.65
N GLU A 116 2.96 -1.39 8.21
CA GLU A 116 3.49 -0.20 7.55
C GLU A 116 4.31 -0.53 6.30
N HIS A 117 5.01 -1.66 6.29
CA HIS A 117 5.72 -2.15 5.10
C HIS A 117 4.75 -2.42 3.94
N VAL A 118 3.68 -3.18 4.19
CA VAL A 118 2.65 -3.47 3.17
C VAL A 118 1.95 -2.18 2.77
N ARG A 119 1.42 -1.42 3.73
CA ARG A 119 0.68 -0.17 3.49
C ARG A 119 1.49 0.83 2.68
N GLY A 120 2.72 1.13 3.11
CA GLY A 120 3.58 2.15 2.49
C GLY A 120 4.05 1.73 1.10
N THR A 121 4.40 0.45 0.93
CA THR A 121 4.75 -0.08 -0.39
C THR A 121 3.54 -0.01 -1.33
N THR A 122 2.34 -0.39 -0.87
CA THR A 122 1.14 -0.31 -1.69
C THR A 122 0.81 1.11 -2.11
N THR A 123 0.93 2.12 -1.23
CA THR A 123 0.69 3.52 -1.62
C THR A 123 1.57 3.92 -2.81
N VAL A 124 2.85 3.57 -2.76
CA VAL A 124 3.78 3.99 -3.82
C VAL A 124 3.54 3.18 -5.08
N THR A 125 3.45 1.86 -4.96
CA THR A 125 3.47 0.96 -6.12
C THR A 125 2.14 0.93 -6.86
N LEU A 126 1.01 0.90 -6.14
CA LEU A 126 -0.31 0.84 -6.75
C LEU A 126 -0.60 2.12 -7.55
N TYR A 127 -0.32 3.29 -6.98
CA TYR A 127 -0.62 4.57 -7.62
C TYR A 127 0.48 5.05 -8.59
N ASN A 128 1.62 4.36 -8.67
CA ASN A 128 2.63 4.57 -9.70
C ASN A 128 2.52 3.54 -10.84
N ASP A 129 1.46 2.73 -10.84
CA ASP A 129 1.19 1.75 -11.87
C ASP A 129 0.51 2.42 -13.09
N LYS A 130 1.03 2.16 -14.30
CA LYS A 130 0.55 2.79 -15.53
C LYS A 130 -0.89 2.40 -15.89
N GLU A 131 -1.32 1.19 -15.54
CA GLU A 131 -2.70 0.74 -15.75
C GLU A 131 -3.64 1.48 -14.79
N VAL A 132 -3.19 1.75 -13.56
CA VAL A 132 -3.93 2.59 -12.60
C VAL A 132 -4.01 4.03 -13.07
N TRP A 133 -2.94 4.57 -13.67
CA TRP A 133 -2.96 5.92 -14.24
C TRP A 133 -4.03 6.09 -15.31
N GLU A 134 -4.12 5.15 -16.24
CA GLU A 134 -5.15 5.15 -17.29
C GLU A 134 -6.57 5.14 -16.69
N LEU A 135 -6.81 4.31 -15.67
CA LEU A 135 -8.11 4.25 -14.99
C LEU A 135 -8.50 5.54 -14.25
N LEU A 136 -7.50 6.26 -13.76
CA LEU A 136 -7.66 7.52 -13.03
C LEU A 136 -7.62 8.76 -13.94
N GLY A 137 -7.35 8.59 -15.24
CA GLY A 137 -7.16 9.71 -16.18
C GLY A 137 -5.87 10.50 -15.94
N TYR A 138 -4.90 9.93 -15.22
CA TYR A 138 -3.59 10.55 -15.03
C TYR A 138 -2.70 10.26 -16.23
N GLU A 139 -2.25 11.29 -16.93
CA GLU A 139 -1.49 11.07 -18.18
C GLU A 139 0.01 10.77 -17.98
N GLY A 140 0.45 10.57 -16.74
CA GLY A 140 1.86 10.37 -16.40
C GLY A 140 2.65 11.68 -16.31
N TYR A 141 3.97 11.57 -16.15
CA TYR A 141 4.88 12.73 -16.08
C TYR A 141 4.88 13.53 -17.39
N SER A 142 4.89 14.87 -17.28
CA SER A 142 4.81 15.78 -18.44
C SER A 142 5.96 16.80 -18.53
N SER A 143 6.95 16.75 -17.63
CA SER A 143 8.02 17.75 -17.58
C SER A 143 8.82 17.84 -18.89
N ASP A 144 9.09 16.71 -19.53
CA ASP A 144 9.76 16.58 -20.83
C ASP A 144 8.81 16.82 -22.02
N GLN A 145 7.51 16.94 -21.75
CA GLN A 145 6.44 17.08 -22.75
C GLN A 145 5.84 18.50 -22.77
N GLY A 146 6.49 19.47 -22.12
CA GLY A 146 6.01 20.86 -22.06
C GLY A 146 4.96 21.13 -21.00
N GLY A 147 4.79 20.22 -20.03
CA GLY A 147 3.84 20.34 -18.93
C GLY A 147 2.42 19.86 -19.27
N TYR A 148 1.47 20.07 -18.36
CA TYR A 148 0.08 19.60 -18.50
C TYR A 148 -0.83 20.53 -19.32
N VAL A 149 -0.33 21.68 -19.79
CA VAL A 149 -1.15 22.70 -20.48
C VAL A 149 -1.98 22.12 -21.64
N ASN A 150 -1.39 21.19 -22.40
CA ASN A 150 -2.05 20.50 -23.53
C ASN A 150 -2.20 19.00 -23.28
N ARG A 151 -2.25 18.59 -22.01
CA ARG A 151 -2.15 17.20 -21.55
C ARG A 151 -2.96 17.03 -20.26
N GLY A 152 -4.27 16.84 -20.32
CA GLY A 152 -5.06 16.56 -19.11
C GLY A 152 -5.45 17.76 -18.23
N PHE A 153 -4.76 18.91 -18.29
CA PHE A 153 -5.04 20.03 -17.36
C PHE A 153 -6.48 20.58 -17.50
N ASN A 154 -7.00 20.65 -18.73
CA ASN A 154 -8.35 21.13 -19.02
C ASN A 154 -9.34 19.99 -19.33
N ASP A 155 -8.96 18.73 -19.13
CA ASP A 155 -9.79 17.57 -19.49
C ASP A 155 -10.79 17.24 -18.36
N LEU A 156 -11.45 18.28 -17.83
CA LEU A 156 -12.39 18.19 -16.72
C LEU A 156 -13.79 17.93 -17.27
N ASP A 157 -14.25 16.69 -17.18
CA ASP A 157 -15.59 16.25 -17.63
C ASP A 157 -16.70 16.49 -16.59
N TRP A 158 -16.32 16.83 -15.36
CA TRP A 158 -17.22 16.95 -14.20
C TRP A 158 -17.54 18.40 -13.81
N LEU A 159 -16.87 19.38 -14.41
CA LEU A 159 -17.18 20.79 -14.24
C LEU A 159 -17.86 21.34 -15.50
N PRO A 160 -18.82 22.27 -15.36
CA PRO A 160 -19.30 23.02 -16.51
C PRO A 160 -18.13 23.81 -17.12
N GLU A 161 -18.26 24.11 -18.41
CA GLU A 161 -17.31 24.96 -19.13
C GLU A 161 -16.97 26.20 -18.31
N PRO A 162 -15.68 26.48 -18.06
CA PRO A 162 -15.28 27.60 -17.24
C PRO A 162 -15.82 28.89 -17.87
N ARG A 163 -16.41 29.76 -17.04
CA ARG A 163 -16.84 31.08 -17.51
C ARG A 163 -15.62 31.85 -17.99
N ILE A 164 -15.74 32.46 -19.17
CA ILE A 164 -14.73 33.35 -19.74
C ILE A 164 -14.89 34.77 -19.16
N GLU A 165 -16.07 35.08 -18.64
CA GLU A 165 -16.39 36.33 -17.98
C GLU A 165 -16.35 36.19 -16.45
N GLU A 166 -16.00 37.29 -15.77
CA GLU A 166 -16.00 37.37 -14.30
C GLU A 166 -17.36 36.99 -13.71
N HIS A 167 -17.36 36.37 -12.52
CA HIS A 167 -18.61 36.05 -11.84
C HIS A 167 -19.40 37.36 -11.61
N PRO A 168 -20.69 37.44 -11.96
CA PRO A 168 -21.46 38.68 -11.84
C PRO A 168 -21.42 39.28 -10.42
N ASP A 169 -21.50 38.46 -9.37
CA ASP A 169 -21.32 38.89 -7.99
C ASP A 169 -19.92 39.47 -7.69
N LEU A 170 -18.86 38.89 -8.27
CA LEU A 170 -17.49 39.38 -8.10
C LEU A 170 -17.28 40.68 -8.90
N ALA A 171 -17.81 40.73 -10.13
CA ALA A 171 -17.82 41.94 -10.95
C ALA A 171 -18.62 43.07 -10.29
N ALA A 172 -19.75 42.76 -9.65
CA ALA A 172 -20.54 43.70 -8.86
C ALA A 172 -19.73 44.20 -7.65
N PHE A 173 -19.10 43.30 -6.89
CA PHE A 173 -18.23 43.65 -5.77
C PHE A 173 -17.05 44.55 -6.19
N LEU A 174 -16.38 44.22 -7.29
CA LEU A 174 -15.22 44.97 -7.80
C LEU A 174 -15.61 46.29 -8.47
N SER A 175 -16.83 46.40 -8.98
CA SER A 175 -17.38 47.63 -9.57
C SER A 175 -18.02 48.55 -8.53
N GLU A 176 -18.28 48.07 -7.30
CA GLU A 176 -18.65 48.95 -6.20
C GLU A 176 -17.51 49.92 -5.88
N SER A 177 -17.79 51.22 -5.97
CA SER A 177 -16.78 52.25 -5.79
C SER A 177 -16.23 52.26 -4.35
N PRO A 178 -15.00 52.75 -4.13
CA PRO A 178 -14.42 52.94 -2.79
C PRO A 178 -15.33 53.75 -1.84
N THR A 179 -16.17 54.62 -2.41
CA THR A 179 -17.16 55.42 -1.69
C THR A 179 -18.25 54.56 -1.05
N LYS A 180 -18.74 53.52 -1.73
CA LYS A 180 -19.78 52.62 -1.20
C LYS A 180 -19.23 51.74 -0.06
N PHE A 181 -17.99 51.25 -0.19
CA PHE A 181 -17.29 50.58 0.91
C PHE A 181 -17.10 51.47 2.14
N ALA A 182 -16.78 52.75 1.94
CA ALA A 182 -16.65 53.71 3.03
C ALA A 182 -17.99 53.97 3.75
N GLU A 183 -19.10 53.98 3.02
CA GLU A 183 -20.45 54.08 3.60
C GLU A 183 -20.86 52.83 4.38
N ILE A 184 -20.63 51.63 3.82
CA ILE A 184 -20.88 50.36 4.52
C ILE A 184 -20.08 50.29 5.82
N LYS A 185 -18.81 50.71 5.80
CA LYS A 185 -17.96 50.74 6.99
C LYS A 185 -18.47 51.74 8.05
N LYS A 186 -19.03 52.88 7.63
CA LYS A 186 -19.70 53.82 8.54
C LYS A 186 -21.00 53.27 9.12
N MET A 187 -21.81 52.56 8.32
CA MET A 187 -23.05 51.93 8.80
C MET A 187 -22.75 50.86 9.85
N ILE A 188 -21.79 49.98 9.58
CA ILE A 188 -21.36 48.94 10.54
C ILE A 188 -20.83 49.56 11.85
N ALA A 189 -20.06 50.65 11.76
CA ALA A 189 -19.56 51.35 12.95
C ALA A 189 -20.66 52.03 13.78
N ASN A 190 -21.79 52.40 13.15
CA ASN A 190 -22.94 52.97 13.84
C ASN A 190 -23.85 51.91 14.47
N GLU A 191 -23.90 50.69 13.93
CA GLU A 191 -24.68 49.58 14.53
C GLU A 191 -23.95 48.87 15.67
N LEU A 192 -22.63 49.04 15.78
CA LEU A 192 -21.80 48.47 16.85
C LEU A 192 -21.58 49.41 18.04
N ASN A 193 -22.19 50.60 18.03
CA ASN A 193 -22.24 51.56 19.14
C ASN A 193 -23.66 51.67 19.70
#